data_AF-A0AA43ILA8-F1
#
_entry.id   AF-A0AA43ILA8-F1
#
_cell.length_a   1.000
_cell.length_b   1.000
_cell.length_c   1.000
_cell.angle_alpha   90.00
_cell.angle_beta   90.00
_cell.angle_gamma   90.00
#
_symmetry.space_group_name_H-M   'P 1'
#
loop_
_entity.id
_entity.type
_entity.pdbx_description
1 polymer ?
#
loop_
_entity_poly.entity_id
_entity_poly.type
_entity_poly.pdbx_seq_one_letter_code
_entity_poly.pdbx_strand_id
1 'polypeptide(L)'
;MISWITLLGLVLVTFTSGCAQSPYERGRHPTGYSRYDVERDYRDCEIKARLANDPFFYSQSSPFPFSPGPMSPADQARALHSMTTINAMRDTCLTSKGYRVE
;
A
#
# COMPACT_ATOMS: atom_id res chain seq x y z
N MET A 1 18.33 36.87 -1.57
CA MET A 1 18.87 35.55 -2.02
C MET A 1 18.12 34.36 -1.41
N ILE A 2 17.60 34.44 -0.18
CA ILE A 2 16.89 33.33 0.51
C ILE A 2 15.58 32.89 -0.18
N SER A 3 14.84 33.83 -0.79
CA SER A 3 13.53 33.58 -1.43
C SER A 3 13.56 32.59 -2.61
N TRP A 4 14.65 32.58 -3.38
CA TRP A 4 14.80 31.67 -4.53
C TRP A 4 15.09 30.23 -4.08
N ILE A 5 15.83 30.06 -2.98
CA ILE A 5 16.17 28.75 -2.43
C ILE A 5 14.91 28.08 -1.85
N THR A 6 14.04 28.85 -1.20
CA THR A 6 12.75 28.34 -0.69
C THR A 6 11.78 27.93 -1.80
N LEU A 7 11.73 28.68 -2.90
CA LEU A 7 10.91 28.34 -4.07
C LEU A 7 11.43 27.07 -4.76
N LEU A 8 12.74 26.96 -4.95
CA LEU A 8 13.38 25.75 -5.49
C LEU A 8 13.12 24.53 -4.61
N GLY A 9 13.21 24.68 -3.28
CA GLY A 9 12.90 23.61 -2.33
C GLY A 9 11.45 23.14 -2.42
N LEU A 10 10.49 24.07 -2.50
CA LEU A 10 9.06 23.75 -2.65
C LEU A 10 8.76 23.03 -3.97
N VAL A 11 9.36 23.49 -5.08
CA VAL A 11 9.19 22.84 -6.39
C VAL A 11 9.80 21.43 -6.38
N LEU A 12 10.94 21.22 -5.73
CA LEU A 12 11.56 19.89 -5.64
C LEU A 12 10.68 18.89 -4.86
N VAL A 13 10.03 19.35 -3.78
CA VAL A 13 9.15 18.52 -2.94
C VAL A 13 7.84 18.18 -3.67
N THR A 14 7.28 19.10 -4.46
CA THR A 14 6.06 18.81 -5.25
C THR A 14 6.35 17.89 -6.43
N PHE A 15 7.51 18.02 -7.09
CA PHE A 15 7.90 17.12 -8.17
C PHE A 15 8.17 15.69 -7.68
N THR A 16 8.83 15.54 -6.54
CA THR A 16 9.15 14.20 -5.99
C THR A 16 7.93 13.48 -5.43
N SER A 17 6.90 14.20 -5.00
CA SER A 17 5.63 13.60 -4.55
C SER A 17 4.70 13.20 -5.71
N GLY A 18 4.85 13.79 -6.90
CA GLY A 18 4.08 13.44 -8.10
C GLY A 18 4.53 12.15 -8.80
N CYS A 19 5.73 11.65 -8.49
CA CYS A 19 6.25 10.40 -9.07
C CYS A 19 5.79 9.13 -8.34
N ALA A 20 5.05 9.25 -7.23
CA ALA A 20 4.42 8.10 -6.61
C ALA A 20 3.28 7.64 -7.53
N GLN A 21 3.48 6.54 -8.26
CA GLN A 21 2.40 5.89 -9.00
C GLN A 21 1.21 5.73 -8.06
N SER A 22 0.10 6.34 -8.44
CA SER A 22 -1.15 6.22 -7.69
C SER A 22 -1.43 4.73 -7.49
N PRO A 23 -1.57 4.25 -6.24
CA PRO A 23 -1.87 2.84 -6.00
C PRO A 23 -3.20 2.43 -6.65
N TYR A 24 -4.05 3.42 -6.97
CA TYR A 24 -5.36 3.29 -7.61
C TYR A 24 -5.29 3.13 -9.14
N GLU A 25 -4.13 3.35 -9.78
CA GLU A 25 -3.94 3.08 -11.22
C GLU A 25 -3.45 1.65 -11.52
N ARG A 26 -3.38 0.80 -10.48
CA ARG A 26 -2.96 -0.59 -10.65
C ARG A 26 -4.08 -1.40 -11.30
N GLY A 27 -3.97 -1.62 -12.60
CA GLY A 27 -4.86 -2.50 -13.35
C GLY A 27 -6.04 -1.80 -14.04
N ARG A 28 -6.85 -2.57 -14.76
CA ARG A 28 -8.04 -2.05 -15.46
C ARG A 28 -9.27 -2.18 -14.56
N HIS A 29 -9.90 -1.06 -14.24
CA HIS A 29 -11.16 -1.04 -13.48
C HIS A 29 -12.37 -1.40 -14.37
N PRO A 30 -13.50 -1.85 -13.78
CA PRO A 30 -14.70 -2.16 -14.54
C PRO A 30 -15.24 -0.94 -15.31
N THR A 31 -15.97 -1.20 -16.39
CA THR A 31 -16.63 -0.15 -17.19
C THR A 31 -17.73 0.52 -16.39
N GLY A 32 -17.82 1.86 -16.47
CA GLY A 32 -18.86 2.65 -15.79
C GLY A 32 -18.51 3.08 -14.37
N TYR A 33 -17.32 2.73 -13.86
CA TYR A 33 -16.83 3.20 -12.56
C TYR A 33 -16.28 4.62 -12.66
N SER A 34 -16.68 5.48 -11.73
CA SER A 34 -16.03 6.77 -11.54
C SER A 34 -14.72 6.61 -10.78
N ARG A 35 -13.85 7.62 -10.83
CA ARG A 35 -12.62 7.66 -10.02
C ARG A 35 -12.91 7.46 -8.52
N TYR A 36 -14.01 8.03 -8.03
CA TYR A 36 -14.41 7.88 -6.64
C TYR A 36 -14.76 6.43 -6.30
N ASP A 37 -15.43 5.71 -7.20
CA ASP A 37 -15.80 4.30 -6.98
C ASP A 37 -14.55 3.42 -6.90
N VAL A 38 -13.56 3.69 -7.77
CA VAL A 38 -12.26 3.01 -7.77
C VAL A 38 -11.51 3.25 -6.45
N GLU A 39 -11.41 4.52 -6.02
CA GLU A 39 -10.75 4.88 -4.76
C GLU A 39 -11.45 4.23 -3.55
N ARG A 40 -12.79 4.20 -3.56
CA ARG A 40 -13.59 3.56 -2.51
C ARG A 40 -13.35 2.05 -2.45
N ASP A 41 -13.41 1.36 -3.58
CA ASP A 41 -13.22 -0.09 -3.64
C ASP A 41 -11.81 -0.50 -3.25
N TYR A 42 -10.80 0.26 -3.70
CA TYR A 42 -9.42 0.01 -3.33
C TYR A 42 -9.21 0.20 -1.84
N ARG A 43 -9.75 1.27 -1.26
CA ARG A 43 -9.71 1.50 0.19
C ARG A 43 -10.40 0.35 0.96
N ASP A 44 -11.58 -0.06 0.53
CA ASP A 44 -12.33 -1.15 1.17
C ASP A 44 -11.53 -2.47 1.13
N CYS A 45 -10.97 -2.82 -0.03
CA CYS A 45 -10.14 -4.01 -0.18
C CYS A 45 -8.83 -3.94 0.63
N GLU A 46 -8.18 -2.78 0.70
CA GLU A 46 -6.99 -2.56 1.51
C GLU A 46 -7.29 -2.74 3.01
N ILE A 47 -8.40 -2.16 3.50
CA ILE A 47 -8.82 -2.30 4.90
C ILE A 47 -9.08 -3.77 5.22
N LYS A 48 -9.82 -4.48 4.37
CA LYS A 48 -10.11 -5.91 4.55
C LYS A 48 -8.84 -6.76 4.55
N ALA A 49 -7.94 -6.52 3.61
CA ALA A 49 -6.66 -7.22 3.52
C ALA A 49 -5.82 -7.01 4.80
N ARG A 50 -5.78 -5.79 5.35
CA ARG A 50 -5.07 -5.52 6.61
C ARG A 50 -5.73 -6.20 7.81
N LEU A 51 -7.05 -6.07 7.96
CA LEU A 51 -7.78 -6.67 9.08
C LEU A 51 -7.66 -8.20 9.13
N ALA A 52 -7.67 -8.87 7.98
CA ALA A 52 -7.48 -10.32 7.92
C ALA A 52 -6.08 -10.77 8.37
N ASN A 53 -5.10 -9.86 8.30
CA ASN A 53 -3.67 -10.13 8.48
C ASN A 53 -3.10 -9.53 9.78
N ASP A 54 -3.86 -8.67 10.47
CA ASP A 54 -3.46 -8.02 11.71
C ASP A 54 -2.99 -9.01 12.81
N PRO A 55 -3.71 -10.12 13.08
CA PRO A 55 -3.29 -11.11 14.07
C PRO A 55 -1.99 -11.83 13.71
N PHE A 56 -1.69 -11.96 12.41
CA PHE A 56 -0.56 -12.74 11.93
C PHE A 56 0.72 -11.92 11.80
N PHE A 57 0.61 -10.64 11.42
CA PHE A 57 1.79 -9.83 11.08
C PHE A 57 2.07 -8.67 12.02
N TYR A 58 1.05 -8.08 12.66
CA TYR A 58 1.21 -6.87 13.47
C TYR A 58 0.91 -7.09 14.96
N SER A 59 0.25 -8.18 15.31
CA SER A 59 0.02 -8.57 16.70
C SER A 59 1.29 -9.08 17.40
N GLN A 60 1.45 -8.70 18.68
CA GLN A 60 2.44 -9.32 19.60
C GLN A 60 2.15 -10.79 19.89
N SER A 61 0.91 -11.25 19.69
CA SER A 61 0.52 -12.67 19.80
C SER A 61 0.79 -13.46 18.52
N SER A 62 1.41 -12.83 17.51
CA SER A 62 1.79 -13.53 16.29
C SER A 62 2.75 -14.69 16.61
N PRO A 63 2.62 -15.84 15.94
CA PRO A 63 3.54 -16.96 16.09
C PRO A 63 5.00 -16.65 15.72
N PHE A 64 5.28 -15.48 15.12
CA PHE A 64 6.64 -15.03 14.80
C PHE A 64 6.87 -13.57 15.26
N PRO A 65 7.05 -13.29 16.55
CA PRO A 65 7.23 -11.91 17.04
C PRO A 65 8.48 -11.24 16.46
N PHE A 66 8.43 -9.92 16.27
CA PHE A 66 9.59 -9.14 15.85
C PHE A 66 10.65 -9.12 16.95
N SER A 67 11.92 -9.20 16.55
CA SER A 67 13.04 -9.19 17.51
C SER A 67 13.18 -7.82 18.19
N PRO A 68 13.47 -7.76 19.50
CA PRO A 68 13.80 -6.50 20.17
C PRO A 68 15.21 -6.07 19.76
N GLY A 69 15.33 -5.26 18.70
CA GLY A 69 16.64 -4.79 18.21
C GLY A 69 16.60 -4.31 16.75
N PRO A 70 17.77 -4.11 16.13
CA PRO A 70 17.88 -3.85 14.70
C PRO A 70 17.20 -4.95 13.89
N MET A 71 16.55 -4.56 12.78
CA MET A 71 15.73 -5.44 11.96
C MET A 71 16.56 -6.63 11.43
N SER A 72 16.34 -7.82 12.00
CA SER A 72 17.05 -9.03 11.60
C SER A 72 16.61 -9.48 10.19
N PRO A 73 17.38 -10.35 9.50
CA PRO A 73 16.94 -10.92 8.23
C PRO A 73 15.58 -11.64 8.32
N ALA A 74 15.27 -12.24 9.48
CA ALA A 74 13.97 -12.86 9.72
C ALA A 74 12.83 -11.83 9.82
N ASP A 75 13.10 -10.70 10.50
CA ASP A 75 12.14 -9.58 10.58
C ASP A 75 11.87 -8.97 9.21
N GLN A 76 12.92 -8.84 8.38
CA GLN A 76 12.80 -8.36 7.00
C GLN A 76 12.00 -9.34 6.12
N ALA A 77 12.27 -10.64 6.22
CA ALA A 77 11.52 -11.66 5.49
C ALA A 77 10.04 -11.66 5.90
N ARG A 78 9.74 -11.48 7.20
CA ARG A 78 8.38 -11.33 7.71
C ARG A 78 7.70 -10.08 7.17
N ALA A 79 8.39 -8.94 7.18
CA ALA A 79 7.85 -7.70 6.63
C ALA A 79 7.57 -7.81 5.12
N LEU A 80 8.46 -8.47 4.37
CA LEU A 80 8.23 -8.72 2.95
C LEU A 80 7.03 -9.66 2.75
N HIS A 81 6.97 -10.75 3.50
CA HIS A 81 5.88 -11.72 3.42
C HIS A 81 4.53 -11.10 3.79
N SER A 82 4.48 -10.25 4.82
CA SER A 82 3.25 -9.54 5.21
C SER A 82 2.78 -8.60 4.10
N MET A 83 3.70 -7.82 3.53
CA MET A 83 3.40 -6.93 2.41
C MET A 83 2.90 -7.69 1.18
N THR A 84 3.56 -8.80 0.82
CA THR A 84 3.12 -9.65 -0.29
C THR A 84 1.75 -10.26 -0.04
N THR A 85 1.48 -10.74 1.18
CA THR A 85 0.20 -11.35 1.54
C THR A 85 -0.94 -10.34 1.50
N ILE A 86 -0.74 -9.14 2.08
CA ILE A 86 -1.72 -8.06 2.07
C ILE A 86 -2.01 -7.62 0.63
N ASN A 87 -0.97 -7.45 -0.20
CA ASN A 87 -1.14 -7.12 -1.62
C ASN A 87 -1.93 -8.20 -2.35
N ALA A 88 -1.58 -9.48 -2.19
CA ALA A 88 -2.29 -10.58 -2.84
C ALA A 88 -3.76 -10.66 -2.41
N MET A 89 -4.06 -10.43 -1.13
CA MET A 89 -5.45 -10.40 -0.64
C MET A 89 -6.22 -9.20 -1.17
N ARG A 90 -5.61 -8.00 -1.21
CA ARG A 90 -6.23 -6.82 -1.81
C ARG A 90 -6.53 -7.07 -3.28
N ASP A 91 -5.57 -7.61 -4.02
CA ASP A 91 -5.70 -7.87 -5.46
C ASP A 91 -6.77 -8.95 -5.73
N THR A 92 -6.88 -9.96 -4.85
CA THR A 92 -7.98 -10.94 -4.88
C THR A 92 -9.34 -10.27 -4.64
N CYS A 93 -9.43 -9.35 -3.66
CA CYS A 93 -10.65 -8.59 -3.40
C CYS A 93 -11.05 -7.72 -4.60
N LEU A 94 -10.10 -7.01 -5.20
CA LEU A 94 -10.31 -6.22 -6.41
C LEU A 94 -10.75 -7.10 -7.59
N THR A 95 -10.11 -8.25 -7.77
CA THR A 95 -10.47 -9.22 -8.82
C THR A 95 -11.91 -9.71 -8.65
N SER A 96 -12.36 -9.98 -7.42
CA SER A 96 -13.76 -10.36 -7.16
C SER A 96 -14.78 -9.27 -7.45
N LYS A 97 -14.35 -8.00 -7.47
CA LYS A 97 -15.14 -6.84 -7.90
C LYS A 97 -15.05 -6.58 -9.42
N GLY A 98 -14.32 -7.42 -10.17
CA GLY A 98 -14.19 -7.32 -11.62
C GLY A 98 -13.01 -6.48 -12.12
N TYR A 99 -12.11 -6.05 -11.23
CA TYR A 99 -10.88 -5.38 -11.63
C TYR A 99 -9.91 -6.41 -12.23
N ARG A 100 -9.09 -5.97 -13.19
CA ARG A 100 -7.96 -6.76 -13.70
C ARG A 100 -6.66 -6.25 -13.08
N VAL A 101 -6.05 -7.07 -12.23
CA VAL A 101 -4.86 -6.74 -11.41
C VAL A 101 -3.54 -7.21 -12.03
N GLU A 102 -3.53 -7.42 -13.35
CA GLU A 102 -2.38 -7.88 -14.15
C GLU A 102 -1.24 -6.85 -14.28
#